data_AF-A0AAN8VB61-F1
#
_entry.id   AF-A0AAN8VB61-F1
#
_cell.length_a   1.000
_cell.length_b   1.000
_cell.length_c   1.000
_cell.angle_alpha   90.00
_cell.angle_beta   90.00
_cell.angle_gamma   90.00
#
_symmetry.space_group_name_H-M   'P 1'
#
loop_
_entity.id
_entity.type
_entity.pdbx_description
1 polymer ?
#
loop_
_entity_poly.entity_id
_entity_poly.type
_entity_poly.pdbx_seq_one_letter_code
_entity_poly.pdbx_strand_id
1 'polypeptide(L)'
;METLTLCTRRPSSYSSSSPLCFARPLKRYGSSQLKLTKHKYPNSKQRLFVNPTTTKSSLSCSPPRTKEDQSAEKLEQLVSEFRSLTEPVDRVKRLLHYATLLTPFDDSARIPANRVSGCTAQVWLEVKIDEFEKMRFLADSDSEITKGFCSCLIWLLDGASPEEVLNVKTEDLRDLNVGLNGRAQSRSRVNPWHNVLIGMKKKTKDLIIDK
;
A
#
# COMPACT_ATOMS: atom_id res chain seq x y z
N MET A 1 33.96 7.79 -62.89
CA MET A 1 33.24 6.49 -62.81
C MET A 1 32.59 6.41 -61.43
N GLU A 2 31.75 7.35 -61.02
CA GLU A 2 30.36 7.56 -61.46
C GLU A 2 29.54 6.27 -61.55
N THR A 3 28.82 5.98 -60.47
CA THR A 3 27.44 5.46 -60.55
C THR A 3 26.64 6.08 -59.41
N LEU A 4 25.94 7.17 -59.74
CA LEU A 4 24.76 7.68 -59.04
C LEU A 4 23.59 6.70 -59.27
N THR A 5 22.80 6.43 -58.24
CA THR A 5 21.38 6.07 -58.43
C THR A 5 20.56 6.74 -57.33
N LEU A 6 19.93 7.84 -57.72
CA LEU A 6 18.77 8.46 -57.09
C LEU A 6 17.52 7.69 -57.51
N CYS A 7 16.61 7.40 -56.57
CA CYS A 7 15.15 7.34 -56.74
C CYS A 7 14.52 6.88 -55.41
N THR A 8 13.44 7.40 -54.84
CA THR A 8 12.55 8.55 -55.06
C THR A 8 11.68 8.58 -53.79
N ARG A 9 11.38 9.77 -53.27
CA ARG A 9 10.34 9.97 -52.23
C ARG A 9 8.97 9.56 -52.79
N ARG A 10 8.08 9.03 -51.95
CA ARG A 10 6.68 9.51 -51.90
C ARG A 10 6.07 9.34 -50.50
N PRO A 11 5.25 10.32 -50.06
CA PRO A 11 4.54 10.32 -48.79
C PRO A 11 3.15 9.70 -48.93
N SER A 12 2.55 9.28 -47.82
CA SER A 12 1.11 9.05 -47.71
C SER A 12 0.58 9.70 -46.45
N SER A 13 0.05 10.91 -46.63
CA SER A 13 -0.92 11.59 -45.79
C SER A 13 -2.32 10.97 -45.94
N TYR A 14 -3.22 11.36 -45.01
CA TYR A 14 -4.65 11.03 -44.89
C TYR A 14 -4.96 9.67 -44.25
N SER A 15 -5.95 9.54 -43.37
CA SER A 15 -6.89 10.48 -42.73
C SER A 15 -7.73 9.66 -41.74
N SER A 16 -8.17 10.31 -40.67
CA SER A 16 -9.46 10.13 -39.99
C SER A 16 -10.03 8.72 -39.86
N SER A 17 -10.20 8.26 -38.63
CA SER A 17 -11.55 8.08 -38.06
C SER A 17 -11.45 7.52 -36.65
N SER A 18 -11.93 8.32 -35.69
CA SER A 18 -12.39 7.86 -34.39
C SER A 18 -13.49 6.81 -34.55
N PRO A 19 -13.59 5.87 -33.60
CA PRO A 19 -14.88 5.52 -33.02
C PRO A 19 -14.78 5.70 -31.50
N LEU A 20 -15.55 6.64 -30.95
CA LEU A 20 -16.82 6.35 -30.29
C LEU A 20 -16.66 5.47 -29.04
N CYS A 21 -16.77 6.17 -27.92
CA CYS A 21 -17.17 5.72 -26.60
C CYS A 21 -18.04 4.45 -26.62
N PHE A 22 -17.54 3.38 -26.00
CA PHE A 22 -18.39 2.34 -25.44
C PHE A 22 -18.37 2.47 -23.92
N ALA A 23 -19.33 3.26 -23.43
CA ALA A 23 -19.74 3.24 -22.04
C ALA A 23 -20.28 1.84 -21.70
N ARG A 24 -19.63 1.15 -20.75
CA ARG A 24 -20.17 -0.08 -20.16
C ARG A 24 -21.23 0.29 -19.11
N PRO A 25 -22.44 -0.29 -19.15
CA PRO A 25 -23.48 -0.01 -18.17
C PRO A 25 -23.08 -0.48 -16.76
N LEU A 26 -23.16 0.45 -15.81
CA LEU A 26 -23.14 0.17 -14.36
C LEU A 26 -24.38 -0.67 -14.00
N LYS A 27 -24.16 -1.92 -13.61
CA LYS A 27 -25.20 -2.75 -12.99
C LYS A 27 -25.53 -2.15 -11.63
N ARG A 28 -26.75 -1.60 -11.53
CA ARG A 28 -27.43 -1.29 -10.27
C ARG A 28 -27.59 -2.57 -9.46
N TYR A 29 -26.92 -2.68 -8.33
CA TYR A 29 -27.23 -3.69 -7.32
C TYR A 29 -28.11 -3.04 -6.25
N GLY A 30 -29.28 -3.63 -6.03
CA GLY A 30 -30.36 -3.07 -5.24
C GLY A 30 -30.08 -3.07 -3.74
N SER A 31 -30.62 -2.04 -3.09
CA SER A 31 -30.86 -1.94 -1.66
C SER A 31 -31.65 -3.14 -1.15
N SER A 32 -31.08 -3.86 -0.19
CA SER A 32 -31.82 -4.74 0.71
C SER A 32 -31.59 -4.26 2.13
N GLN A 33 -32.63 -3.64 2.70
CA GLN A 33 -32.68 -3.30 4.12
C GLN A 33 -32.63 -4.58 4.96
N LEU A 34 -31.59 -4.71 5.78
CA LEU A 34 -31.57 -5.65 6.90
C LEU A 34 -32.05 -4.93 8.15
N LYS A 35 -33.22 -5.37 8.61
CA LYS A 35 -33.93 -4.88 9.78
C LYS A 35 -33.17 -5.24 11.06
N LEU A 36 -33.08 -4.24 11.93
CA LEU A 36 -32.69 -4.29 13.34
C LEU A 36 -33.54 -5.32 14.09
N THR A 37 -32.91 -6.35 14.67
CA THR A 37 -33.54 -7.20 15.70
C THR A 37 -32.87 -6.95 17.04
N LYS A 38 -33.60 -6.26 17.93
CA LYS A 38 -33.25 -6.01 19.33
C LYS A 38 -33.20 -7.35 20.08
N HIS A 39 -32.01 -7.82 20.43
CA HIS A 39 -31.86 -8.92 21.37
C HIS A 39 -31.90 -8.40 22.81
N LYS A 40 -32.99 -8.78 23.48
CA LYS A 40 -33.34 -8.52 24.87
C LYS A 40 -32.56 -9.50 25.76
N TYR A 41 -31.59 -9.02 26.51
CA TYR A 41 -30.89 -9.81 27.54
C TYR A 41 -31.66 -9.75 28.86
N PRO A 42 -31.93 -10.90 29.52
CA PRO A 42 -32.62 -10.93 30.80
C PRO A 42 -31.68 -10.61 31.97
N ASN A 43 -32.27 -9.90 32.93
CA ASN A 43 -31.73 -9.51 34.23
C ASN A 43 -31.79 -10.70 35.19
N SER A 44 -30.69 -11.03 35.87
CA SER A 44 -30.75 -11.79 37.12
C SER A 44 -29.73 -11.26 38.11
N LYS A 45 -30.27 -10.70 39.20
CA LYS A 45 -29.56 -10.37 40.43
C LYS A 45 -29.19 -11.68 41.13
N GLN A 46 -27.95 -11.81 41.61
CA GLN A 46 -27.72 -12.30 42.96
C GLN A 46 -26.31 -11.97 43.44
N ARG A 47 -26.29 -11.43 44.66
CA ARG A 47 -25.17 -10.90 45.42
C ARG A 47 -24.91 -11.91 46.53
N LEU A 48 -23.69 -12.42 46.66
CA LEU A 48 -23.21 -12.97 47.93
C LEU A 48 -21.75 -12.57 48.15
N PHE A 49 -21.54 -12.03 49.35
CA PHE A 49 -20.28 -11.61 49.96
C PHE A 49 -19.44 -12.81 50.39
N VAL A 50 -18.11 -12.69 50.44
CA VAL A 50 -17.29 -12.60 51.69
C VAL A 50 -15.80 -12.35 51.37
N ASN A 51 -15.12 -11.68 52.31
CA ASN A 51 -13.79 -11.05 52.27
C ASN A 51 -12.66 -12.01 52.80
N PRO A 52 -11.51 -11.52 53.31
CA PRO A 52 -10.31 -11.02 52.61
C PRO A 52 -9.02 -11.77 53.05
N THR A 53 -7.96 -11.87 52.23
CA THR A 53 -6.55 -11.80 52.72
C THR A 53 -5.54 -11.79 51.56
N THR A 54 -4.66 -10.78 51.58
CA THR A 54 -3.24 -10.77 51.15
C THR A 54 -2.73 -11.84 50.18
N THR A 55 -2.24 -11.40 49.01
CA THR A 55 -0.89 -11.73 48.51
C THR A 55 -0.49 -10.79 47.35
N LYS A 56 0.52 -9.96 47.65
CA LYS A 56 1.58 -9.37 46.80
C LYS A 56 1.31 -9.21 45.29
N SER A 57 0.96 -7.97 44.94
CA SER A 57 1.68 -7.12 43.97
C SER A 57 2.66 -7.79 43.00
N SER A 58 2.23 -7.95 41.75
CA SER A 58 3.06 -7.74 40.56
C SER A 58 2.17 -7.20 39.44
N LEU A 59 1.70 -5.96 39.62
CA LEU A 59 1.21 -5.15 38.51
C LEU A 59 2.41 -4.86 37.61
N SER A 60 2.57 -5.65 36.56
CA SER A 60 3.35 -5.25 35.39
C SER A 60 2.60 -4.10 34.73
N CYS A 61 2.81 -2.89 35.26
CA CYS A 61 2.44 -1.66 34.58
C CYS A 61 3.38 -1.54 33.38
N SER A 62 2.88 -1.90 32.19
CA SER A 62 3.51 -1.45 30.96
C SER A 62 3.54 0.09 30.98
N PRO A 63 4.69 0.73 30.67
CA PRO A 63 4.79 2.17 30.65
C PRO A 63 3.84 2.80 29.62
N PRO A 64 3.41 4.06 29.80
CA PRO A 64 2.58 4.75 28.82
C PRO A 64 3.33 4.86 27.49
N ARG A 65 2.79 4.21 26.44
CA ARG A 65 3.35 4.22 25.08
C ARG A 65 3.47 5.64 24.54
N THR A 66 4.69 6.05 24.18
CA THR A 66 4.98 7.29 23.45
C THR A 66 4.37 7.24 22.05
N LYS A 67 4.14 8.41 21.42
CA LYS A 67 3.58 8.54 20.06
C LYS A 67 4.45 7.94 18.94
N GLU A 68 5.62 7.40 19.27
CA GLU A 68 6.61 6.78 18.38
C GLU A 68 6.28 5.33 17.98
N ASP A 69 5.19 4.77 18.52
CA ASP A 69 4.90 3.32 18.44
C ASP A 69 3.92 2.95 17.30
N GLN A 70 3.34 3.93 16.60
CA GLN A 70 2.23 3.65 15.67
C GLN A 70 2.66 2.90 14.41
N SER A 71 3.78 3.30 13.78
CA SER A 71 4.26 2.58 12.59
C SER A 71 4.83 1.20 12.94
N ALA A 72 5.38 1.02 14.14
CA ALA A 72 5.88 -0.27 14.61
C ALA A 72 4.73 -1.27 14.85
N GLU A 73 3.64 -0.83 15.50
CA GLU A 73 2.44 -1.66 15.69
C GLU A 73 1.80 -2.02 14.34
N LYS A 74 1.66 -1.06 13.43
CA LYS A 74 1.15 -1.32 12.06
C LYS A 74 2.04 -2.30 11.31
N LEU A 75 3.36 -2.19 11.43
CA LEU A 75 4.31 -3.09 10.80
C LEU A 75 4.09 -4.53 11.28
N GLU A 76 4.01 -4.73 12.60
CA GLU A 76 3.73 -6.05 13.18
C GLU A 76 2.38 -6.60 12.72
N GLN A 77 1.33 -5.78 12.70
CA GLN A 77 0.00 -6.18 12.23
C GLN A 77 0.03 -6.65 10.76
N LEU A 78 0.64 -5.86 9.88
CA LEU A 78 0.74 -6.17 8.45
C LEU A 78 1.56 -7.44 8.21
N VAL A 79 2.71 -7.56 8.87
CA VAL A 79 3.60 -8.73 8.75
C VAL A 79 2.94 -9.98 9.28
N SER A 80 2.31 -9.91 10.46
CA SER A 80 1.59 -11.03 11.07
C SER A 80 0.43 -11.49 10.18
N GLU A 81 -0.31 -10.55 9.60
CA GLU A 81 -1.37 -10.85 8.64
C GLU A 81 -0.83 -11.64 7.43
N PHE A 82 0.18 -11.12 6.72
CA PHE A 82 0.70 -11.80 5.53
C PHE A 82 1.44 -13.11 5.85
N ARG A 83 2.01 -13.24 7.06
CA ARG A 83 2.60 -14.48 7.56
C ARG A 83 1.55 -15.55 7.84
N SER A 84 0.35 -15.18 8.29
CA SER A 84 -0.74 -16.13 8.55
C SER A 84 -1.30 -16.79 7.28
N LEU A 85 -1.08 -16.16 6.12
CA LEU A 85 -1.50 -16.65 4.81
C LEU A 85 -0.46 -17.62 4.24
N THR A 86 -0.67 -18.93 4.44
CA THR A 86 0.26 -19.97 3.98
C THR A 86 0.26 -20.17 2.47
N GLU A 87 -0.90 -20.04 1.83
CA GLU A 87 -1.04 -20.24 0.39
C GLU A 87 -0.64 -18.97 -0.37
N PRO A 88 0.28 -19.05 -1.36
CA PRO A 88 0.68 -17.89 -2.16
C PRO A 88 -0.50 -17.19 -2.84
N VAL A 89 -1.49 -17.97 -3.29
CA VAL A 89 -2.71 -17.44 -3.91
C VAL A 89 -3.48 -16.54 -2.95
N ASP A 90 -3.54 -16.88 -1.66
CA ASP A 90 -4.27 -16.07 -0.68
C ASP A 90 -3.53 -14.79 -0.31
N ARG A 91 -2.18 -14.82 -0.29
CA ARG A 91 -1.35 -13.61 -0.16
C ARG A 91 -1.61 -12.64 -1.31
N VAL A 92 -1.74 -13.16 -2.53
CA VAL A 92 -2.07 -12.36 -3.72
C VAL A 92 -3.47 -11.79 -3.63
N LYS A 93 -4.48 -12.59 -3.26
CA LYS A 93 -5.84 -12.08 -3.05
C LYS A 93 -5.88 -10.97 -2.01
N ARG A 94 -5.15 -11.14 -0.89
CA ARG A 94 -5.07 -10.12 0.15
C ARG A 94 -4.42 -8.84 -0.37
N LEU A 95 -3.34 -8.97 -1.13
CA LEU A 95 -2.67 -7.83 -1.77
C LEU A 95 -3.59 -7.10 -2.77
N LEU A 96 -4.36 -7.83 -3.57
CA LEU A 96 -5.35 -7.24 -4.47
C LEU A 96 -6.48 -6.54 -3.71
N HIS A 97 -6.87 -7.04 -2.53
CA HIS A 97 -7.79 -6.32 -1.67
C HIS A 97 -7.18 -4.98 -1.20
N TYR A 98 -5.92 -4.96 -0.75
CA TYR A 98 -5.22 -3.71 -0.44
C TYR A 98 -5.20 -2.75 -1.63
N ALA A 99 -5.00 -3.24 -2.86
CA ALA A 99 -5.05 -2.39 -4.06
C ALA A 99 -6.39 -1.64 -4.20
N THR A 100 -7.51 -2.24 -3.78
CA THR A 100 -8.83 -1.59 -3.81
C THR A 100 -9.00 -0.49 -2.76
N LEU A 101 -8.15 -0.45 -1.73
CA LEU A 101 -8.17 0.56 -0.66
C LEU A 101 -7.31 1.78 -1.01
N LEU A 102 -6.54 1.72 -2.11
CA LEU A 102 -5.66 2.79 -2.52
C LEU A 102 -6.48 4.03 -2.90
N THR A 103 -6.11 5.18 -2.34
CA THR A 103 -6.76 6.45 -2.67
C THR A 103 -6.51 6.78 -4.15
N PRO A 104 -7.52 7.29 -4.90
CA PRO A 104 -7.33 7.69 -6.29
C PRO A 104 -6.15 8.66 -6.43
N PHE A 105 -5.32 8.42 -7.45
CA PHE A 105 -4.17 9.24 -7.78
C PHE A 105 -4.53 10.21 -8.90
N ASP A 106 -4.15 11.46 -8.76
CA ASP A 106 -4.40 12.48 -9.78
C ASP A 106 -3.55 12.20 -11.03
N ASP A 107 -4.19 12.19 -12.20
CA ASP A 107 -3.52 12.03 -13.49
C ASP A 107 -2.49 13.15 -13.73
N SER A 108 -2.72 14.35 -13.20
CA SER A 108 -1.77 15.46 -13.28
C SER A 108 -0.44 15.17 -12.56
N ALA A 109 -0.47 14.30 -11.55
CA ALA A 109 0.70 13.89 -10.78
C ALA A 109 1.47 12.71 -11.41
N ARG A 110 0.99 12.13 -12.53
CA ARG A 110 1.67 11.03 -13.25
C ARG A 110 2.86 11.51 -14.10
N ILE A 111 3.71 12.35 -13.53
CA ILE A 111 4.87 12.96 -14.19
C ILE A 111 6.17 12.19 -13.93
N PRO A 112 7.21 12.36 -14.78
CA PRO A 112 8.53 11.73 -14.58
C PRO A 112 9.15 11.97 -13.19
N ALA A 113 8.93 13.15 -12.59
CA ALA A 113 9.45 13.48 -11.26
C ALA A 113 8.86 12.63 -10.12
N ASN A 114 7.67 12.05 -10.33
CA ASN A 114 7.03 11.15 -9.37
C ASN A 114 7.38 9.68 -9.62
N ARG A 115 8.22 9.35 -10.60
CA ARG A 115 8.54 7.96 -10.93
C ARG A 115 9.41 7.29 -9.88
N VAL A 116 9.04 6.06 -9.52
CA VAL A 116 9.91 5.14 -8.79
C VAL A 116 10.65 4.27 -9.81
N SER A 117 11.98 4.22 -9.72
CA SER A 117 12.84 3.41 -10.58
C SER A 117 13.00 1.98 -10.04
N GLY A 118 13.41 1.05 -10.91
CA GLY A 118 13.73 -0.34 -10.52
C GLY A 118 12.54 -1.30 -10.51
N CYS A 119 11.29 -0.81 -10.53
CA CYS A 119 10.11 -1.65 -10.72
C CYS A 119 9.95 -2.06 -12.20
N THR A 120 9.56 -3.31 -12.45
CA THR A 120 9.12 -3.74 -13.79
C THR A 120 7.80 -3.06 -14.18
N ALA A 121 6.87 -2.99 -13.23
CA ALA A 121 5.67 -2.17 -13.33
C ALA A 121 6.02 -0.70 -13.17
N GLN A 122 5.28 0.16 -13.85
CA GLN A 122 5.37 1.59 -13.68
C GLN A 122 4.78 2.01 -12.34
N VAL A 123 5.48 2.85 -11.58
CA VAL A 123 5.00 3.37 -10.29
C VAL A 123 5.23 4.88 -10.23
N TRP A 124 4.21 5.59 -9.78
CA TRP A 124 4.26 7.00 -9.42
C TRP A 124 4.03 7.15 -7.92
N LEU A 125 4.82 8.02 -7.28
CA LEU A 125 4.83 8.26 -5.85
C LEU A 125 4.99 9.75 -5.59
N GLU A 126 3.97 10.33 -4.99
CA GLU A 126 3.97 11.67 -4.44
C GLU A 126 4.16 11.59 -2.92
N VAL A 127 5.04 12.43 -2.40
CA VAL A 127 5.39 12.48 -0.98
C VAL A 127 5.36 13.94 -0.56
N LYS A 128 4.71 14.22 0.57
CA LYS A 128 4.61 15.55 1.17
C LYS A 128 4.80 15.45 2.68
N ILE A 129 5.22 16.54 3.30
CA ILE A 129 5.16 16.73 4.75
C ILE A 129 4.01 17.70 5.01
N ASP A 130 3.11 17.34 5.91
CA ASP A 130 2.01 18.23 6.31
C ASP A 130 2.42 19.25 7.38
N GLU A 131 1.47 20.09 7.78
CA GLU A 131 1.64 21.13 8.81
C GLU A 131 1.95 20.58 10.21
N PHE A 132 1.73 19.29 10.45
CA PHE A 132 2.03 18.60 11.71
C PHE A 132 3.34 17.80 11.66
N GLU A 133 4.16 18.06 10.65
CA GLU A 133 5.41 17.34 10.37
C GLU A 133 5.22 15.83 10.16
N LYS A 134 4.07 15.44 9.62
CA LYS A 134 3.78 14.05 9.27
C LYS A 134 3.91 13.82 7.77
N MET A 135 4.42 12.65 7.43
CA MET A 135 4.57 12.22 6.05
C MET A 135 3.22 11.83 5.47
N ARG A 136 2.94 12.33 4.27
CA ARG A 136 1.74 12.04 3.48
C ARG A 136 2.17 11.39 2.18
N PHE A 137 1.55 10.25 1.84
CA PHE A 137 1.93 9.48 0.66
C PHE A 137 0.73 9.25 -0.26
N LEU A 138 0.93 9.46 -1.56
CA LEU A 138 0.02 9.01 -2.62
C LEU A 138 0.83 8.26 -3.66
N ALA A 139 0.29 7.14 -4.15
CA ALA A 139 0.97 6.35 -5.16
C ALA A 139 -0.03 5.68 -6.09
N ASP A 140 0.46 5.31 -7.28
CA ASP A 140 -0.27 4.51 -8.24
C ASP A 140 0.69 3.68 -9.10
N SER A 141 0.15 2.65 -9.75
CA SER A 141 0.91 1.77 -10.64
C SER A 141 0.06 1.24 -11.80
N ASP A 142 0.70 0.84 -12.90
CA ASP A 142 0.04 0.14 -14.00
C ASP A 142 -0.25 -1.36 -13.71
N SER A 143 0.18 -1.86 -12.55
CA SER A 143 -0.04 -3.24 -12.10
C SER A 143 -0.82 -3.29 -10.78
N GLU A 144 -1.91 -4.06 -10.75
CA GLU A 144 -2.74 -4.25 -9.55
C GLU A 144 -1.96 -4.85 -8.37
N ILE A 145 -1.01 -5.74 -8.65
CA ILE A 145 -0.12 -6.32 -7.61
C ILE A 145 0.75 -5.22 -7.00
N THR A 146 1.33 -4.37 -7.84
CA THR A 146 2.17 -3.27 -7.38
C THR A 146 1.36 -2.21 -6.64
N LYS A 147 0.12 -1.90 -7.09
CA LYS A 147 -0.82 -1.06 -6.35
C LYS A 147 -1.12 -1.60 -4.96
N GLY A 148 -1.29 -2.92 -4.83
CA GLY A 148 -1.45 -3.56 -3.53
C GLY A 148 -0.26 -3.33 -2.61
N PHE A 149 0.97 -3.47 -3.12
CA PHE A 149 2.17 -3.15 -2.33
C PHE A 149 2.25 -1.67 -1.96
N CYS A 150 1.92 -0.77 -2.88
CA CYS A 150 1.82 0.66 -2.59
C CYS A 150 0.82 0.94 -1.47
N SER A 151 -0.37 0.34 -1.52
CA SER A 151 -1.39 0.49 -0.48
C SER A 151 -0.92 -0.02 0.88
N CYS A 152 -0.29 -1.20 0.95
CA CYS A 152 0.27 -1.71 2.20
C CYS A 152 1.30 -0.75 2.82
N LEU A 153 2.22 -0.23 2.00
CA LEU A 153 3.26 0.70 2.46
C LEU A 153 2.68 2.07 2.86
N ILE A 154 1.70 2.58 2.12
CA ILE A 154 1.00 3.82 2.48
C ILE A 154 0.25 3.62 3.81
N TRP A 155 -0.50 2.52 3.96
CA TRP A 155 -1.21 2.24 5.21
C TRP A 155 -0.26 2.19 6.42
N LEU A 156 0.92 1.60 6.23
CA LEU A 156 1.99 1.52 7.23
C LEU A 156 2.57 2.90 7.59
N LEU A 157 2.92 3.72 6.59
CA LEU A 157 3.78 4.89 6.76
C LEU A 157 3.05 6.24 6.73
N ASP A 158 1.82 6.29 6.24
CA ASP A 158 1.04 7.52 6.18
C ASP A 158 0.70 8.02 7.59
N GLY A 159 1.02 9.30 7.84
CA GLY A 159 0.92 9.91 9.16
C GLY A 159 2.13 9.67 10.08
N ALA A 160 3.14 8.91 9.65
CA ALA A 160 4.38 8.72 10.40
C ALA A 160 5.28 9.97 10.32
N SER A 161 6.16 10.16 11.30
CA SER A 161 7.22 11.16 11.24
C SER A 161 8.26 10.78 10.17
N PRO A 162 9.05 11.73 9.67
CA PRO A 162 10.13 11.42 8.73
C PRO A 162 11.12 10.40 9.30
N GLU A 163 11.42 10.48 10.61
CA GLU A 163 12.31 9.53 11.29
C GLU A 163 11.74 8.10 11.30
N GLU A 164 10.45 7.95 11.64
CA GLU A 164 9.76 6.65 11.63
C GLU A 164 9.84 5.99 10.24
N VAL A 165 9.61 6.76 9.17
CA VAL A 165 9.71 6.27 7.78
C VAL A 165 11.13 5.79 7.46
N LEU A 166 12.15 6.52 7.90
CA LEU A 166 13.54 6.15 7.65
C LEU A 166 13.99 4.94 8.46
N ASN A 167 13.38 4.70 9.62
CA ASN A 167 13.70 3.59 10.52
C ASN A 167 13.16 2.23 10.06
N VAL A 168 12.08 2.16 9.26
CA VAL A 168 11.52 0.87 8.78
C VAL A 168 12.51 0.11 7.91
N LYS A 169 12.97 -1.08 8.31
CA LYS A 169 13.99 -1.81 7.55
C LYS A 169 13.36 -2.70 6.50
N THR A 170 14.13 -2.99 5.45
CA THR A 170 13.69 -3.91 4.40
C THR A 170 13.51 -5.33 4.91
N GLU A 171 14.26 -5.70 5.96
CA GLU A 171 14.22 -7.00 6.61
C GLU A 171 12.88 -7.24 7.32
N ASP A 172 12.28 -6.17 7.86
CA ASP A 172 11.04 -6.25 8.61
C ASP A 172 9.84 -6.57 7.70
N LEU A 173 9.95 -6.26 6.40
CA LEU A 173 8.90 -6.45 5.39
C LEU A 173 9.07 -7.72 4.55
N ARG A 174 10.00 -8.62 4.90
CA ARG A 174 10.25 -9.86 4.13
C ARG A 174 9.01 -10.74 3.99
N ASP A 175 8.16 -10.76 5.01
CA ASP A 175 6.91 -11.52 5.03
C ASP A 175 5.81 -10.88 4.17
N LEU A 176 6.03 -9.74 3.51
CA LEU A 176 5.11 -9.17 2.53
C LEU A 176 5.23 -9.87 1.14
N ASN A 177 6.22 -10.73 0.93
CA ASN A 177 6.48 -11.39 -0.35
C ASN A 177 5.38 -12.38 -0.78
N VAL A 178 4.52 -12.02 -1.72
CA VAL A 178 3.36 -12.86 -2.10
C VAL A 178 3.66 -14.12 -2.95
N GLY A 179 4.92 -14.53 -3.10
CA GLY A 179 5.27 -15.83 -3.71
C GLY A 179 4.89 -16.01 -5.18
N LEU A 180 4.53 -14.93 -5.91
CA LEU A 180 4.19 -14.95 -7.34
C LEU A 180 5.34 -15.35 -8.27
N ASN A 181 6.53 -15.51 -7.70
CA ASN A 181 7.74 -15.87 -8.41
C ASN A 181 7.80 -17.40 -8.38
N GLY A 182 7.34 -18.07 -9.45
CA GLY A 182 7.38 -19.54 -9.54
C GLY A 182 8.76 -20.11 -9.16
N ARG A 183 8.83 -21.41 -8.85
CA ARG A 183 10.02 -22.15 -8.37
C ARG A 183 11.34 -21.89 -9.15
N ALA A 184 11.27 -21.29 -10.34
CA ALA A 184 12.39 -20.93 -11.21
C ALA A 184 12.86 -19.45 -11.16
N GLN A 185 12.10 -18.48 -10.65
CA GLN A 185 12.58 -17.09 -10.55
C GLN A 185 13.19 -16.82 -9.16
N SER A 186 14.12 -17.70 -8.80
CA SER A 186 14.90 -17.64 -7.56
C SER A 186 16.08 -16.67 -7.76
N ARG A 187 16.21 -15.69 -6.85
CA ARG A 187 17.40 -14.86 -6.55
C ARG A 187 17.69 -13.56 -7.33
N SER A 188 16.99 -13.19 -8.42
CA SER A 188 17.46 -12.06 -9.27
C SER A 188 16.45 -10.95 -9.62
N ARG A 189 15.20 -11.00 -9.13
CA ARG A 189 14.24 -9.90 -9.31
C ARG A 189 13.85 -9.32 -7.97
N VAL A 190 14.18 -8.05 -7.76
CA VAL A 190 13.80 -7.27 -6.59
C VAL A 190 12.28 -7.19 -6.52
N ASN A 191 11.70 -7.42 -5.34
CA ASN A 191 10.25 -7.34 -5.17
C ASN A 191 9.75 -5.89 -5.36
N PRO A 192 8.55 -5.67 -5.93
CA PRO A 192 8.05 -4.32 -6.17
C PRO A 192 8.01 -3.44 -4.91
N TRP A 193 7.58 -3.99 -3.77
CA TRP A 193 7.52 -3.25 -2.50
C TRP A 193 8.88 -2.69 -2.07
N HIS A 194 9.98 -3.36 -2.40
CA HIS A 194 11.32 -2.95 -1.98
C HIS A 194 11.72 -1.63 -2.63
N ASN A 195 11.52 -1.51 -3.95
CA ASN A 195 11.82 -0.29 -4.69
C ASN A 195 10.88 0.85 -4.30
N VAL A 196 9.60 0.54 -4.02
CA VAL A 196 8.64 1.54 -3.54
C VAL A 196 9.07 2.08 -2.17
N LEU A 197 9.46 1.23 -1.22
CA LEU A 197 9.97 1.65 0.08
C LEU A 197 11.23 2.50 -0.04
N ILE A 198 12.18 2.11 -0.90
CA ILE A 198 13.38 2.92 -1.18
C ILE A 198 12.97 4.29 -1.74
N GLY A 199 12.03 4.31 -2.68
CA GLY A 199 11.50 5.56 -3.26
C GLY A 199 10.86 6.47 -2.21
N MET A 200 10.06 5.91 -1.30
CA MET A 200 9.48 6.62 -0.16
C MET A 200 10.57 7.22 0.72
N LYS A 201 11.52 6.41 1.18
CA LYS A 201 12.63 6.87 2.03
C LYS A 201 13.49 7.93 1.35
N LYS A 202 13.78 7.78 0.05
CA LYS A 202 14.57 8.75 -0.71
C LYS A 202 13.86 10.10 -0.74
N LYS A 203 12.59 10.13 -1.19
CA LYS A 203 11.81 11.37 -1.24
C LYS A 203 11.60 11.98 0.14
N THR A 204 11.45 11.17 1.19
CA THR A 204 11.44 11.65 2.58
C THR A 204 12.74 12.36 2.95
N LYS A 205 13.91 11.81 2.62
CA LYS A 205 15.19 12.48 2.87
C LYS A 205 15.31 13.80 2.13
N ASP A 206 14.95 13.81 0.85
CA ASP A 206 15.00 15.01 0.00
C ASP A 206 14.15 16.14 0.64
N LEU A 207 12.94 15.83 1.10
CA LEU A 207 12.06 16.80 1.78
C LEU A 207 12.57 17.29 3.15
N ILE A 208 13.35 16.49 3.87
CA ILE A 208 13.97 16.93 5.13
C ILE A 208 15.13 17.88 4.85
N ILE A 209 15.89 17.63 3.78
CA ILE A 209 17.07 18.44 3.41
C ILE A 209 16.66 19.79 2.81
N ASP A 210 15.56 19.82 2.06
CA ASP A 210 15.04 21.03 1.41
C ASP A 210 14.27 21.98 2.37
N LYS A 211 14.11 21.61 3.64
CA LYS A 211 13.53 22.45 4.72
C LYS A 211 14.59 23.39 5.31
#